data_AF-A0A8H8RYB6-F1
#
_entry.id   AF-A0A8H8RYB6-F1
#
_cell.length_a   1.000
_cell.length_b   1.000
_cell.length_c   1.000
_cell.angle_alpha   90.00
_cell.angle_beta   90.00
_cell.angle_gamma   90.00
#
_symmetry.space_group_name_H-M   'P 1'
#
loop_
_entity.id
_entity.type
_entity.pdbx_description
1 polymer ?
#
loop_
_entity_poly.entity_id
_entity_poly.type
_entity_poly.pdbx_seq_one_letter_code
_entity_poly.pdbx_strand_id
1 'polypeptide(L)'
;MIQQPKMSMRTNISHISRIRGLWENGAEVTGQVRFSVNNTHDKILTFLSALAAISISLDKTPASRLGYHTQKAINLAPTIFPIVFAAITGKFFRTWGLHWAERGVQLGTLERLVGCQSLFASIERQISLRGANLFGFGIIIIWALSPIGGQAALRLLDESQRTVSYNSTIRFLPIEIAQQDTYMGGSDSVVEGWPSYGPTFTTALKTTRKLQNSSQDLFGNIKIPVLSELDSVSNGSWTTVDYSKEVPYSSLLGIPVAGIPDDGNSSFQILSRYWTVNCSNLTYISDFGTNAQYNQSHTLLTKSVSTMIMQSTSTSRDTTHGSFNLTSTSTIDSDRFSVAYCDLAYQDVDSMVNCQSRSCSVIAMKNATTAASTEPMSVVPMLNTLNTLPETTIGYLHHASKEESTLLEQWLANPTADFVSFQYANLSALDPGILSRNLEVAYNTFWQSTYGAAYLTGNLSSDLSTYDNITGDSYDLPLYFNSSQASIVRFDGQEYHSNKAFGAILFIISFLLLCEAVASAALRITTLAPDILGYVSSLTRDNPYLEASAASHLDGLERARALQALRVTIGDVNVGSEIGHITLTASENVQRLKKQRLYD
;
A
#
# COMPACT_ATOMS: atom_id res chain seq x y z
N MET A 1 -11.26 20.87 -42.19
CA MET A 1 -10.10 21.74 -42.52
C MET A 1 -9.60 22.33 -41.20
N ILE A 2 -8.29 22.51 -41.05
CA ILE A 2 -7.52 22.89 -39.84
C ILE A 2 -6.89 21.68 -39.11
N GLN A 3 -5.61 21.49 -39.46
CA GLN A 3 -4.61 20.61 -38.86
C GLN A 3 -4.05 21.23 -37.56
N GLN A 4 -3.77 20.38 -36.57
CA GLN A 4 -2.78 20.65 -35.53
C GLN A 4 -1.90 19.40 -35.28
N PRO A 5 -0.66 19.58 -34.77
CA PRO A 5 0.48 18.75 -35.12
C PRO A 5 0.73 17.58 -34.15
N LYS A 6 1.16 16.44 -34.69
CA LYS A 6 1.74 15.32 -33.92
C LYS A 6 3.18 15.66 -33.54
N MET A 7 3.43 15.88 -32.24
CA MET A 7 4.77 15.94 -31.67
C MET A 7 5.28 14.50 -31.47
N SER A 8 6.22 14.09 -32.32
CA SER A 8 6.89 12.79 -32.29
C SER A 8 8.09 12.87 -31.34
N MET A 9 7.99 12.19 -30.19
CA MET A 9 9.11 12.04 -29.25
C MET A 9 10.02 10.92 -29.77
N ARG A 10 10.97 11.27 -30.65
CA ARG A 10 12.09 10.41 -31.05
C ARG A 10 13.06 10.28 -29.88
N THR A 11 12.93 9.22 -29.08
CA THR A 11 14.00 8.78 -28.18
C THR A 11 15.06 8.01 -28.97
N ASN A 12 16.32 8.37 -28.71
CA ASN A 12 17.54 7.96 -29.42
C ASN A 12 17.73 6.43 -29.50
N ILE A 13 17.30 5.82 -30.61
CA ILE A 13 17.65 4.45 -31.03
C ILE A 13 19.05 4.39 -31.68
N SER A 14 19.71 5.54 -31.86
CA SER A 14 21.01 5.67 -32.56
C SER A 14 22.22 5.12 -31.79
N HIS A 15 22.14 4.93 -30.47
CA HIS A 15 23.24 4.36 -29.69
C HIS A 15 23.26 2.83 -29.65
N ILE A 16 22.09 2.18 -29.77
CA ILE A 16 21.99 0.71 -29.70
C ILE A 16 22.33 0.07 -31.06
N SER A 17 21.98 0.71 -32.18
CA SER A 17 22.38 0.23 -33.52
C SER A 17 23.90 0.35 -33.74
N ARG A 18 24.56 1.32 -33.08
CA ARG A 18 26.01 1.52 -33.17
C ARG A 18 26.81 0.44 -32.43
N ILE A 19 26.26 -0.15 -31.38
CA ILE A 19 26.87 -1.29 -30.66
C ILE A 19 26.71 -2.59 -31.46
N ARG A 20 25.59 -2.77 -32.18
CA ARG A 20 25.37 -3.93 -33.06
C ARG A 20 26.30 -3.91 -34.28
N GLY A 21 26.52 -2.74 -34.88
CA GLY A 21 27.43 -2.59 -36.02
C GLY A 21 28.93 -2.76 -35.68
N LEU A 22 29.32 -2.55 -34.42
CA LEU A 22 30.70 -2.78 -33.95
C LEU A 22 31.02 -4.26 -33.72
N TRP A 23 30.01 -5.12 -33.63
CA TRP A 23 30.19 -6.58 -33.48
C TRP A 23 30.32 -7.30 -34.83
N GLU A 24 29.76 -6.76 -35.91
CA GLU A 24 29.74 -7.40 -37.23
C GLU A 24 30.90 -6.96 -38.15
N ASN A 25 31.46 -5.75 -37.98
CA ASN A 25 32.50 -5.22 -38.89
C ASN A 25 33.96 -5.39 -38.41
N GLY A 26 34.19 -6.05 -37.27
CA GLY A 26 35.54 -6.26 -36.72
C GLY A 26 36.29 -7.49 -37.26
N ALA A 27 35.71 -8.22 -38.22
CA ALA A 27 36.19 -9.55 -38.63
C ALA A 27 37.05 -9.58 -39.91
N GLU A 28 37.27 -8.46 -40.61
CA GLU A 28 38.15 -8.41 -41.77
C GLU A 28 39.18 -7.29 -41.63
N VAL A 29 40.43 -7.60 -42.00
CA VAL A 29 41.63 -6.75 -41.98
C VAL A 29 42.44 -6.79 -40.67
N THR A 30 43.26 -7.83 -40.51
CA THR A 30 44.74 -7.74 -40.30
C THR A 30 45.33 -9.14 -40.08
N GLY A 31 46.43 -9.43 -40.80
CA GLY A 31 47.09 -10.73 -40.82
C GLY A 31 47.92 -11.02 -39.56
N GLN A 32 48.00 -12.33 -39.26
CA GLN A 32 49.03 -13.00 -38.43
C GLN A 32 49.33 -12.42 -37.04
N VAL A 33 48.38 -12.46 -36.10
CA VAL A 33 48.60 -12.97 -34.72
C VAL A 33 47.28 -13.54 -34.21
N ARG A 34 47.11 -14.87 -34.19
CA ARG A 34 45.93 -15.50 -33.56
C ARG A 34 46.04 -15.39 -32.04
N PHE A 35 45.52 -14.31 -31.47
CA PHE A 35 45.09 -14.31 -30.07
C PHE A 35 43.79 -15.13 -29.98
N SER A 36 43.88 -16.35 -29.45
CA SER A 36 42.72 -17.17 -29.13
C SER A 36 42.02 -16.61 -27.89
N VAL A 37 41.27 -15.52 -28.05
CA VAL A 37 40.30 -15.01 -27.05
C VAL A 37 38.93 -15.55 -27.44
N ASN A 38 38.78 -16.87 -27.36
CA ASN A 38 37.51 -17.57 -27.61
C ASN A 38 37.16 -18.45 -26.40
N ASN A 39 37.36 -17.90 -25.19
CA ASN A 39 37.03 -18.59 -23.94
C ASN A 39 35.57 -18.32 -23.58
N THR A 40 34.83 -19.39 -23.35
CA THR A 40 33.45 -19.40 -22.83
C THR A 40 33.27 -18.56 -21.56
N HIS A 41 34.32 -18.38 -20.76
CA HIS A 41 34.33 -17.60 -19.53
C HIS A 41 34.11 -16.09 -19.75
N ASP A 42 34.68 -15.49 -20.81
CA ASP A 42 34.55 -14.05 -21.08
C ASP A 42 33.11 -13.68 -21.46
N LYS A 43 32.41 -14.59 -22.15
CA LYS A 43 30.98 -14.43 -22.48
C LYS A 43 30.09 -14.47 -21.25
N ILE A 44 30.46 -15.24 -20.23
CA ILE A 44 29.68 -15.34 -18.98
C ILE A 44 29.94 -14.12 -18.09
N LEU A 45 31.17 -13.61 -18.06
CA LEU A 45 31.52 -12.41 -17.31
C LEU A 45 30.80 -11.17 -17.86
N THR A 46 30.79 -11.02 -19.19
CA THR A 46 30.05 -9.95 -19.86
C THR A 46 28.55 -10.09 -19.62
N PHE A 47 28.01 -11.31 -19.63
CA PHE A 47 26.62 -11.58 -19.27
C PHE A 47 26.25 -11.14 -17.84
N LEU A 48 27.08 -11.45 -16.84
CA LEU A 48 26.83 -11.04 -15.44
C LEU A 48 26.85 -9.51 -15.26
N SER A 49 27.80 -8.83 -15.92
CA SER A 49 27.85 -7.36 -15.91
C SER A 49 26.67 -6.72 -16.65
N ALA A 50 26.22 -7.32 -17.76
CA ALA A 50 25.03 -6.88 -18.48
C ALA A 50 23.77 -7.07 -17.65
N LEU A 51 23.68 -8.17 -16.90
CA LEU A 51 22.55 -8.46 -16.02
C LEU A 51 22.45 -7.44 -14.87
N ALA A 52 23.57 -7.01 -14.30
CA ALA A 52 23.60 -5.89 -13.36
C ALA A 52 23.16 -4.56 -14.01
N ALA A 53 23.66 -4.24 -15.20
CA ALA A 53 23.28 -3.02 -15.92
C ALA A 53 21.78 -2.97 -16.25
N ILE A 54 21.23 -4.07 -16.75
CA ILE A 54 19.81 -4.19 -17.09
C ILE A 54 18.95 -4.05 -15.83
N SER A 55 19.33 -4.71 -14.73
CA SER A 55 18.63 -4.61 -13.45
C SER A 55 18.56 -3.16 -12.95
N ILE A 56 19.68 -2.43 -13.01
CA ILE A 56 19.72 -1.00 -12.62
C ILE A 56 18.86 -0.15 -13.55
N SER A 57 18.82 -0.46 -14.85
CA SER A 57 17.98 0.26 -15.82
C SER A 57 16.47 0.04 -15.62
N LEU A 58 16.10 -1.06 -14.96
CA LEU A 58 14.72 -1.39 -14.63
C LEU A 58 14.25 -0.78 -13.30
N ASP A 59 15.11 -0.06 -12.57
CA ASP A 59 14.76 0.59 -11.31
C ASP A 59 13.59 1.57 -11.48
N LYS A 60 12.53 1.39 -10.68
CA LYS A 60 11.28 2.17 -10.71
C LYS A 60 10.51 2.11 -12.03
N THR A 61 10.69 1.04 -12.79
CA THR A 61 9.92 0.79 -14.01
C THR A 61 8.76 -0.17 -13.74
N PRO A 62 7.60 -0.04 -14.43
CA PRO A 62 6.51 -0.99 -14.28
C PRO A 62 6.90 -2.39 -14.75
N ALA A 63 6.19 -3.40 -14.27
CA ALA A 63 6.37 -4.79 -14.69
C ALA A 63 6.39 -4.90 -16.22
N SER A 64 7.45 -5.51 -16.76
CA SER A 64 7.74 -5.54 -18.18
C SER A 64 8.29 -6.91 -18.56
N ARG A 65 8.13 -7.28 -19.84
CA ARG A 65 8.64 -8.56 -20.35
C ARG A 65 10.16 -8.69 -20.17
N LEU A 66 10.89 -7.58 -20.30
CA LEU A 66 12.34 -7.54 -20.08
C LEU A 66 12.68 -7.83 -18.61
N GLY A 67 11.96 -7.22 -17.66
CA GLY A 67 12.17 -7.46 -16.23
C GLY A 67 11.89 -8.90 -15.83
N TYR A 68 10.81 -9.50 -16.33
CA TYR A 68 10.48 -10.90 -16.11
C TYR A 68 11.60 -11.86 -16.55
N HIS A 69 12.14 -11.66 -17.76
CA HIS A 69 13.26 -12.46 -18.24
C HIS A 69 14.56 -12.21 -17.43
N THR A 70 14.76 -10.98 -16.96
CA THR A 70 15.92 -10.61 -16.15
C THR A 70 15.88 -11.28 -14.78
N GLN A 71 14.74 -11.28 -14.09
CA GLN A 71 14.56 -12.03 -12.83
C GLN A 71 14.81 -13.53 -13.00
N LYS A 72 14.29 -14.11 -14.09
CA LYS A 72 14.51 -15.54 -14.37
C LYS A 72 16.00 -15.85 -14.59
N ALA A 73 16.74 -14.93 -15.20
CA ALA A 73 18.19 -15.03 -15.36
C ALA A 73 18.95 -14.84 -14.03
N ILE A 74 18.51 -13.90 -13.18
CA ILE A 74 19.07 -13.66 -11.84
C ILE A 74 19.03 -14.93 -10.98
N ASN A 75 17.95 -15.71 -11.07
CA ASN A 75 17.81 -16.96 -10.31
C ASN A 75 18.85 -18.04 -10.69
N LEU A 76 19.48 -17.94 -11.86
CA LEU A 76 20.55 -18.84 -12.30
C LEU A 76 21.95 -18.34 -11.87
N ALA A 77 22.06 -17.11 -11.35
CA ALA A 77 23.36 -16.52 -11.03
C ALA A 77 24.14 -17.26 -9.92
N PRO A 78 23.52 -17.73 -8.81
CA PRO A 78 24.24 -18.46 -7.75
C PRO A 78 24.86 -19.79 -8.19
N THR A 79 24.36 -20.39 -9.27
CA THR A 79 24.91 -21.66 -9.77
C THR A 79 26.03 -21.40 -10.77
N ILE A 80 25.85 -20.43 -11.67
CA ILE A 80 26.82 -20.11 -12.73
C ILE A 80 28.03 -19.36 -12.14
N PHE A 81 27.81 -18.42 -11.22
CA PHE A 81 28.85 -17.52 -10.73
C PHE A 81 30.00 -18.26 -10.01
N PRO A 82 29.76 -19.15 -9.03
CA PRO A 82 30.86 -19.83 -8.34
C PRO A 82 31.67 -20.75 -9.25
N ILE A 83 31.03 -21.39 -10.24
CA ILE A 83 31.70 -22.27 -11.21
C ILE A 83 32.69 -21.48 -12.06
N VAL A 84 32.25 -20.34 -12.62
CA VAL A 84 33.11 -19.48 -13.44
C VAL A 84 34.20 -18.84 -12.60
N PHE A 85 33.86 -18.36 -11.40
CA PHE A 85 34.82 -17.82 -10.44
C PHE A 85 35.95 -18.82 -10.17
N ALA A 86 35.61 -20.05 -9.77
CA ALA A 86 36.60 -21.06 -9.43
C ALA A 86 37.51 -21.43 -10.61
N ALA A 87 36.95 -21.50 -11.83
CA ALA A 87 37.71 -21.80 -13.04
C ALA A 87 38.74 -20.69 -13.36
N ILE A 88 38.37 -19.42 -13.23
CA ILE A 88 39.25 -18.28 -13.53
C ILE A 88 40.31 -18.12 -12.44
N THR A 89 39.87 -17.98 -11.19
CA THR A 89 40.76 -17.69 -10.05
C THR A 89 41.72 -18.85 -9.77
N GLY A 90 41.25 -20.10 -9.88
CA GLY A 90 42.11 -21.29 -9.74
C GLY A 90 43.21 -21.34 -10.81
N LYS A 91 42.86 -21.05 -12.08
CA LYS A 91 43.83 -20.97 -13.17
C LYS A 91 44.82 -19.82 -12.99
N PHE A 92 44.35 -18.68 -12.50
CA PHE A 92 45.19 -17.53 -12.18
C PHE A 92 46.24 -17.88 -11.14
N PHE A 93 45.85 -18.40 -9.96
CA PHE A 93 46.79 -18.75 -8.91
C PHE A 93 47.79 -19.81 -9.32
N ARG A 94 47.37 -20.82 -10.09
CA ARG A 94 48.26 -21.86 -10.63
C ARG A 94 49.31 -21.27 -11.58
N THR A 95 48.88 -20.40 -12.49
CA THR A 95 49.78 -19.75 -13.46
C THR A 95 50.73 -18.79 -12.75
N TRP A 96 50.26 -18.08 -11.73
CA TRP A 96 51.09 -17.21 -10.90
C TRP A 96 52.12 -18.01 -10.10
N GLY A 97 51.72 -19.12 -9.47
CA GLY A 97 52.62 -20.04 -8.79
C GLY A 97 53.73 -20.54 -9.70
N LEU A 98 53.39 -20.98 -10.91
CA LEU A 98 54.36 -21.43 -11.92
C LEU A 98 55.34 -20.33 -12.34
N HIS A 99 54.84 -19.11 -12.57
CA HIS A 99 55.66 -17.95 -12.95
C HIS A 99 56.70 -17.59 -11.87
N TRP A 100 56.32 -17.73 -10.60
CA TRP A 100 57.23 -17.52 -9.47
C TRP A 100 58.16 -18.69 -9.24
N ALA A 101 57.69 -19.93 -9.45
CA ALA A 101 58.52 -21.12 -9.36
C ALA A 101 59.68 -21.07 -10.37
N GLU A 102 59.48 -20.56 -11.59
CA GLU A 102 60.55 -20.38 -12.58
C GLU A 102 61.62 -19.34 -12.15
N ARG A 103 61.28 -18.41 -11.24
CA ARG A 103 62.17 -17.34 -10.76
C ARG A 103 62.78 -17.59 -9.37
N GLY A 104 62.36 -18.67 -8.71
CA GLY A 104 62.78 -19.05 -7.37
C GLY A 104 61.88 -18.44 -6.29
N VAL A 105 61.16 -19.31 -5.59
CA VAL A 105 60.15 -18.96 -4.56
C VAL A 105 60.31 -19.86 -3.34
N GLN A 106 59.83 -19.42 -2.18
CA GLN A 106 59.72 -20.31 -1.01
C GLN A 106 58.66 -21.38 -1.25
N LEU A 107 58.97 -22.63 -0.90
CA LEU A 107 58.09 -23.78 -1.10
C LEU A 107 56.71 -23.55 -0.45
N GLY A 108 56.67 -22.96 0.76
CA GLY A 108 55.41 -22.67 1.45
C GLY A 108 54.53 -21.66 0.69
N THR A 109 55.12 -20.68 0.02
CA THR A 109 54.39 -19.70 -0.81
C THR A 109 53.90 -20.34 -2.11
N LEU A 110 54.70 -21.22 -2.71
CA LEU A 110 54.32 -21.97 -3.90
C LEU A 110 53.14 -22.92 -3.62
N GLU A 111 53.20 -23.64 -2.50
CA GLU A 111 52.13 -24.54 -2.04
C GLU A 111 50.82 -23.77 -1.77
N ARG A 112 50.91 -22.55 -1.21
CA ARG A 112 49.74 -21.68 -1.03
C ARG A 112 49.15 -21.23 -2.36
N LEU A 113 49.95 -20.89 -3.36
CA LEU A 113 49.42 -20.47 -4.66
C LEU A 113 48.78 -21.65 -5.41
N VAL A 114 49.47 -22.78 -5.51
CA VAL A 114 49.00 -23.92 -6.32
C VAL A 114 47.88 -24.71 -5.62
N GLY A 115 47.94 -24.82 -4.29
CA GLY A 115 47.00 -25.59 -3.48
C GLY A 115 45.66 -24.90 -3.20
N CYS A 116 45.55 -23.57 -3.38
CA CYS A 116 44.32 -22.81 -3.14
C CYS A 116 43.41 -22.80 -4.37
N GLN A 117 42.80 -23.94 -4.70
CA GLN A 117 41.87 -24.10 -5.84
C GLN A 117 40.39 -23.95 -5.47
N SER A 118 40.09 -23.71 -4.20
CA SER A 118 38.73 -23.45 -3.71
C SER A 118 38.79 -22.64 -2.42
N LEU A 119 37.65 -22.09 -2.00
CA LEU A 119 37.55 -21.38 -0.71
C LEU A 119 37.93 -22.30 0.46
N PHE A 120 37.44 -23.53 0.49
CA PHE A 120 37.79 -24.47 1.54
C PHE A 120 39.28 -24.84 1.51
N ALA A 121 39.83 -25.13 0.33
CA ALA A 121 41.25 -25.44 0.18
C ALA A 121 42.12 -24.26 0.62
N SER A 122 41.72 -23.01 0.32
CA SER A 122 42.48 -21.84 0.78
C SER A 122 42.50 -21.67 2.29
N ILE A 123 41.38 -21.90 2.97
CA ILE A 123 41.33 -21.90 4.43
C ILE A 123 42.19 -23.04 5.01
N GLU A 124 42.05 -24.25 4.48
CA GLU A 124 42.82 -25.43 4.91
C GLU A 124 44.34 -25.21 4.78
N ARG A 125 44.80 -24.66 3.65
CA ARG A 125 46.23 -24.40 3.39
C ARG A 125 46.79 -23.34 4.34
N GLN A 126 46.01 -22.31 4.68
CA GLN A 126 46.41 -21.28 5.66
C GLN A 126 46.55 -21.83 7.09
N ILE A 127 45.61 -22.69 7.52
CA ILE A 127 45.64 -23.32 8.85
C ILE A 127 46.80 -24.33 8.92
N SER A 128 46.94 -25.18 7.89
CA SER A 128 47.88 -26.30 7.90
C SER A 128 49.34 -25.85 7.87
N LEU A 129 49.67 -24.83 7.08
CA LEU A 129 51.04 -24.29 6.98
C LEU A 129 51.43 -23.38 8.17
N ARG A 130 50.56 -23.18 9.18
CA ARG A 130 50.71 -22.29 10.36
C ARG A 130 51.72 -21.14 10.19
N GLY A 131 51.28 -20.11 9.48
CA GLY A 131 51.97 -18.82 9.43
C GLY A 131 50.98 -17.76 8.96
N ALA A 132 50.59 -16.86 9.87
CA ALA A 132 49.69 -15.74 9.61
C ALA A 132 50.39 -14.70 8.71
N ASN A 133 50.47 -14.99 7.41
CA ASN A 133 51.03 -14.08 6.43
C ASN A 133 49.88 -13.30 5.79
N LEU A 134 50.03 -11.96 5.69
CA LEU A 134 49.10 -11.07 5.00
C LEU A 134 48.71 -11.59 3.59
N PHE A 135 49.67 -12.22 2.91
CA PHE A 135 49.48 -12.89 1.62
C PHE A 135 48.41 -13.99 1.65
N GLY A 136 48.40 -14.82 2.70
CA GLY A 136 47.43 -15.89 2.88
C GLY A 136 46.02 -15.38 3.14
N PHE A 137 45.90 -14.35 3.97
CA PHE A 137 44.62 -13.66 4.19
C PHE A 137 44.08 -13.05 2.88
N GLY A 138 44.95 -12.48 2.05
CA GLY A 138 44.58 -11.98 0.73
C GLY A 138 43.95 -13.05 -0.17
N ILE A 139 44.50 -14.27 -0.18
CA ILE A 139 43.94 -15.39 -0.96
C ILE A 139 42.55 -15.77 -0.46
N ILE A 140 42.34 -15.84 0.87
CA ILE A 140 41.02 -16.14 1.46
C ILE A 140 40.01 -15.06 1.08
N ILE A 141 40.39 -13.77 1.15
CA ILE A 141 39.51 -12.65 0.78
C ILE A 141 39.10 -12.76 -0.69
N ILE A 142 40.04 -13.07 -1.59
CA ILE A 142 39.74 -13.27 -3.01
C ILE A 142 38.73 -14.42 -3.16
N TRP A 143 38.98 -15.58 -2.55
CA TRP A 143 38.05 -16.72 -2.63
C TRP A 143 36.68 -16.46 -2.00
N ALA A 144 36.60 -15.59 -0.99
CA ALA A 144 35.33 -15.18 -0.38
C ALA A 144 34.46 -14.33 -1.32
N LEU A 145 35.03 -13.74 -2.38
CA LEU A 145 34.24 -13.04 -3.40
C LEU A 145 33.32 -14.00 -4.18
N SER A 146 33.62 -15.29 -4.21
CA SER A 146 32.77 -16.31 -4.85
C SER A 146 31.35 -16.38 -4.26
N PRO A 147 31.17 -16.69 -2.96
CA PRO A 147 29.83 -16.68 -2.35
C PRO A 147 29.19 -15.28 -2.33
N ILE A 148 29.99 -14.22 -2.15
CA ILE A 148 29.48 -12.83 -2.11
C ILE A 148 28.88 -12.44 -3.47
N GLY A 149 29.58 -12.69 -4.58
CA GLY A 149 29.10 -12.32 -5.91
C GLY A 149 27.87 -13.13 -6.33
N GLY A 150 27.84 -14.44 -6.01
CA GLY A 150 26.67 -15.29 -6.29
C GLY A 150 25.42 -14.83 -5.54
N GLN A 151 25.56 -14.44 -4.26
CA GLN A 151 24.46 -13.92 -3.45
C GLN A 151 24.07 -12.48 -3.81
N ALA A 152 25.03 -11.63 -4.16
CA ALA A 152 24.76 -10.27 -4.62
C ALA A 152 23.90 -10.28 -5.89
N ALA A 153 24.15 -11.21 -6.81
CA ALA A 153 23.38 -11.31 -8.03
C ALA A 153 21.89 -11.62 -7.79
N LEU A 154 21.52 -12.43 -6.79
CA LEU A 154 20.11 -12.70 -6.44
C LEU A 154 19.36 -11.47 -5.96
N ARG A 155 20.07 -10.51 -5.36
CA ARG A 155 19.49 -9.33 -4.72
C ARG A 155 19.48 -8.11 -5.63
N LEU A 156 19.65 -8.32 -6.93
CA LEU A 156 19.74 -7.23 -7.92
C LEU A 156 18.40 -6.57 -8.22
N LEU A 157 17.30 -7.34 -8.21
CA LEU A 157 16.01 -6.88 -8.71
C LEU A 157 14.86 -7.55 -7.95
N ASP A 158 14.10 -6.74 -7.22
CA ASP A 158 12.89 -7.15 -6.51
C ASP A 158 11.65 -6.52 -7.14
N GLU A 159 10.48 -7.09 -6.87
CA GLU A 159 9.17 -6.52 -7.23
C GLU A 159 8.50 -5.92 -6.00
N SER A 160 7.89 -4.75 -6.17
CA SER A 160 7.11 -4.07 -5.15
C SER A 160 5.78 -3.56 -5.72
N GLN A 161 4.82 -3.29 -4.84
CA GLN A 161 3.51 -2.80 -5.24
C GLN A 161 3.60 -1.32 -5.63
N ARG A 162 3.15 -0.98 -6.84
CA ARG A 162 3.10 0.39 -7.31
C ARG A 162 1.73 1.00 -7.00
N THR A 163 1.73 2.11 -6.28
CA THR A 163 0.53 2.92 -6.05
C THR A 163 0.64 4.24 -6.80
N VAL A 164 -0.45 4.66 -7.45
CA VAL A 164 -0.53 5.95 -8.13
C VAL A 164 -1.54 6.83 -7.41
N SER A 165 -1.12 8.06 -7.10
CA SER A 165 -1.99 9.09 -6.55
C SER A 165 -2.44 10.06 -7.63
N TYR A 166 -3.73 10.33 -7.74
CA TYR A 166 -4.29 11.38 -8.61
C TYR A 166 -5.45 12.09 -7.92
N ASN A 167 -5.72 13.31 -8.35
CA ASN A 167 -6.87 14.07 -7.87
C ASN A 167 -8.05 13.85 -8.81
N SER A 168 -9.23 13.68 -8.22
CA SER A 168 -10.52 13.62 -8.92
C SER A 168 -11.51 14.55 -8.24
N THR A 169 -12.63 14.81 -8.89
CA THR A 169 -13.73 15.55 -8.28
C THR A 169 -14.85 14.59 -7.92
N ILE A 170 -15.38 14.74 -6.71
CA ILE A 170 -16.59 14.05 -6.26
C ILE A 170 -17.75 15.04 -6.17
N ARG A 171 -18.98 14.55 -6.26
CA ARG A 171 -20.21 15.32 -6.12
C ARG A 171 -20.99 14.79 -4.93
N PHE A 172 -21.52 15.65 -4.08
CA PHE A 172 -22.33 15.25 -2.94
C PHE A 172 -23.55 16.15 -2.79
N LEU A 173 -24.58 15.62 -2.13
CA LEU A 173 -25.85 16.32 -1.97
C LEU A 173 -25.66 17.67 -1.26
N PRO A 174 -26.15 18.78 -1.82
CA PRO A 174 -26.00 20.12 -1.26
C PRO A 174 -27.01 20.33 -0.11
N ILE A 175 -26.72 21.24 0.84
CA ILE A 175 -27.62 21.50 1.98
C ILE A 175 -28.88 22.25 1.52
N GLU A 176 -28.74 23.05 0.46
CA GLU A 176 -29.75 23.92 -0.13
C GLU A 176 -30.96 23.14 -0.68
N ILE A 177 -30.76 21.87 -1.06
CA ILE A 177 -31.83 21.01 -1.57
C ILE A 177 -32.92 20.77 -0.52
N ALA A 178 -32.55 20.78 0.77
CA ALA A 178 -33.50 20.60 1.86
C ALA A 178 -34.52 21.75 1.97
N GLN A 179 -34.28 22.87 1.29
CA GLN A 179 -35.20 24.02 1.23
C GLN A 179 -35.89 24.13 -0.13
N GLN A 180 -35.16 23.87 -1.20
CA GLN A 180 -35.62 24.13 -2.57
C GLN A 180 -36.36 22.93 -3.18
N ASP A 181 -36.11 21.71 -2.69
CA ASP A 181 -36.66 20.46 -3.25
C ASP A 181 -37.01 19.48 -2.11
N THR A 182 -37.83 19.96 -1.16
CA THR A 182 -38.40 19.16 -0.09
C THR A 182 -39.91 18.98 -0.28
N TYR A 183 -40.42 17.77 -0.02
CA TYR A 183 -41.86 17.51 0.03
C TYR A 183 -42.57 18.25 1.17
N MET A 184 -41.83 18.84 2.11
CA MET A 184 -42.40 19.63 3.21
C MET A 184 -42.74 21.07 2.81
N GLY A 185 -42.55 21.47 1.55
CA GLY A 185 -42.82 22.84 1.08
C GLY A 185 -44.28 23.29 1.12
N GLY A 186 -45.24 22.36 1.05
CA GLY A 186 -46.67 22.65 1.04
C GLY A 186 -47.54 21.42 1.32
N SER A 187 -48.80 21.62 1.71
CA SER A 187 -49.69 20.54 2.16
C SER A 187 -49.94 19.47 1.08
N ASP A 188 -50.14 19.88 -0.18
CA ASP A 188 -50.36 18.93 -1.28
C ASP A 188 -49.09 18.11 -1.55
N SER A 189 -47.92 18.76 -1.56
CA SER A 189 -46.62 18.11 -1.75
C SER A 189 -46.30 17.08 -0.67
N VAL A 190 -46.72 17.34 0.58
CA VAL A 190 -46.55 16.38 1.69
C VAL A 190 -47.31 15.09 1.40
N VAL A 191 -48.55 15.19 0.92
CA VAL A 191 -49.39 14.01 0.65
C VAL A 191 -48.90 13.26 -0.59
N GLU A 192 -48.61 13.99 -1.68
CA GLU A 192 -48.12 13.40 -2.93
C GLU A 192 -46.73 12.75 -2.77
N GLY A 193 -45.87 13.33 -1.93
CA GLY A 193 -44.52 12.85 -1.68
C GLY A 193 -44.43 11.64 -0.74
N TRP A 194 -45.50 11.29 -0.02
CA TRP A 194 -45.47 10.23 1.00
C TRP A 194 -44.92 8.88 0.50
N PRO A 195 -45.26 8.38 -0.71
CA PRO A 195 -44.70 7.14 -1.25
C PRO A 195 -43.16 7.16 -1.39
N SER A 196 -42.55 8.34 -1.38
CA SER A 196 -41.11 8.56 -1.49
C SER A 196 -40.42 8.59 -0.11
N TYR A 197 -40.86 9.49 0.78
CA TYR A 197 -40.20 9.69 2.08
C TYR A 197 -40.65 8.70 3.16
N GLY A 198 -41.94 8.31 3.18
CA GLY A 198 -42.51 7.47 4.24
C GLY A 198 -41.91 6.07 4.33
N PRO A 199 -41.87 5.30 3.21
CA PRO A 199 -41.19 4.01 3.16
C PRO A 199 -39.69 4.10 3.46
N THR A 200 -39.01 5.13 2.99
CA THR A 200 -37.57 5.35 3.22
C THR A 200 -37.28 5.55 4.70
N PHE A 201 -38.04 6.43 5.37
CA PHE A 201 -37.94 6.65 6.82
C PHE A 201 -38.26 5.39 7.62
N THR A 202 -39.40 4.75 7.33
CA THR A 202 -39.83 3.52 8.01
C THR A 202 -38.81 2.39 7.87
N THR A 203 -38.22 2.25 6.67
CA THR A 203 -37.17 1.26 6.42
C THR A 203 -35.94 1.54 7.27
N ALA A 204 -35.48 2.80 7.34
CA ALA A 204 -34.33 3.19 8.13
C ALA A 204 -34.49 2.80 9.62
N LEU A 205 -35.67 3.07 10.21
CA LEU A 205 -35.99 2.71 11.60
C LEU A 205 -35.96 1.19 11.86
N LYS A 206 -36.41 0.37 10.90
CA LYS A 206 -36.47 -1.10 11.04
C LYS A 206 -35.20 -1.83 10.59
N THR A 207 -34.17 -1.12 10.16
CA THR A 207 -32.90 -1.77 9.79
C THR A 207 -32.21 -2.43 11.00
N THR A 208 -31.36 -3.43 10.72
CA THR A 208 -30.62 -4.13 11.79
C THR A 208 -29.71 -3.18 12.58
N ARG A 209 -29.49 -3.46 13.86
CA ARG A 209 -28.58 -2.65 14.70
C ARG A 209 -27.17 -2.51 14.12
N LYS A 210 -26.67 -3.58 13.48
CA LYS A 210 -25.37 -3.56 12.79
C LYS A 210 -25.31 -2.47 11.71
N LEU A 211 -26.41 -2.24 10.99
CA LEU A 211 -26.52 -1.24 9.93
C LEU A 211 -26.85 0.17 10.47
N GLN A 212 -27.63 0.26 11.56
CA GLN A 212 -27.81 1.53 12.27
C GLN A 212 -26.48 2.07 12.83
N ASN A 213 -25.56 1.18 13.22
CA ASN A 213 -24.25 1.52 13.76
C ASN A 213 -23.10 1.54 12.73
N SER A 214 -23.33 1.17 11.46
CA SER A 214 -22.27 1.23 10.42
C SER A 214 -21.95 2.67 10.03
N SER A 215 -20.85 2.93 9.33
CA SER A 215 -20.51 4.26 8.81
C SER A 215 -21.31 4.70 7.58
N GLN A 216 -22.01 3.75 6.95
CA GLN A 216 -22.89 3.98 5.81
C GLN A 216 -24.30 3.46 6.12
N ASP A 217 -25.30 4.01 5.44
CA ASP A 217 -26.69 3.56 5.53
C ASP A 217 -26.97 2.32 4.64
N LEU A 218 -28.24 1.89 4.58
CA LEU A 218 -28.67 0.75 3.75
C LEU A 218 -28.42 0.95 2.25
N PHE A 219 -28.38 2.19 1.79
CA PHE A 219 -28.21 2.56 0.38
C PHE A 219 -26.74 2.84 0.01
N GLY A 220 -25.83 2.76 0.99
CA GLY A 220 -24.40 3.01 0.82
C GLY A 220 -24.00 4.48 0.98
N ASN A 221 -24.90 5.35 1.42
CA ASN A 221 -24.62 6.75 1.66
C ASN A 221 -23.84 6.94 2.97
N ILE A 222 -23.04 8.00 3.06
CA ILE A 222 -22.13 8.22 4.19
C ILE A 222 -22.88 8.88 5.35
N LYS A 223 -22.93 8.20 6.51
CA LYS A 223 -23.56 8.78 7.71
C LYS A 223 -22.60 9.72 8.44
N ILE A 224 -23.17 10.77 9.01
CA ILE A 224 -22.43 11.83 9.70
C ILE A 224 -22.51 11.59 11.22
N PRO A 225 -21.38 11.45 11.92
CA PRO A 225 -21.36 11.39 13.37
C PRO A 225 -21.89 12.66 14.04
N VAL A 226 -22.32 12.55 15.29
CA VAL A 226 -22.70 13.73 16.10
C VAL A 226 -21.42 14.40 16.62
N LEU A 227 -21.22 15.68 16.29
CA LEU A 227 -19.96 16.39 16.60
C LEU A 227 -19.78 16.66 18.10
N SER A 228 -20.87 16.93 18.83
CA SER A 228 -20.83 17.20 20.28
C SER A 228 -20.44 15.97 21.12
N GLU A 229 -20.60 14.77 20.57
CA GLU A 229 -20.29 13.48 21.21
C GLU A 229 -18.85 13.00 20.95
N LEU A 230 -18.06 13.75 20.16
CA LEU A 230 -16.66 13.42 19.89
C LEU A 230 -15.74 13.96 21.01
N ASP A 231 -14.82 13.10 21.48
CA ASP A 231 -13.80 13.48 22.45
C ASP A 231 -12.94 14.61 21.87
N SER A 232 -12.73 15.71 22.61
CA SER A 232 -11.87 16.87 22.29
C SER A 232 -12.39 17.89 21.26
N VAL A 233 -13.60 18.41 21.45
CA VAL A 233 -14.07 19.61 20.70
C VAL A 233 -13.28 20.86 21.13
N SER A 234 -12.15 21.15 20.47
CA SER A 234 -11.57 22.49 20.46
C SER A 234 -12.16 23.31 19.30
N ASN A 235 -12.65 24.52 19.61
CA ASN A 235 -13.30 25.40 18.64
C ASN A 235 -12.42 25.60 17.39
N GLY A 236 -12.91 25.11 16.25
CA GLY A 236 -12.31 25.31 14.92
C GLY A 236 -11.24 24.30 14.49
N SER A 237 -10.83 23.37 15.35
CA SER A 237 -9.89 22.29 14.98
C SER A 237 -10.61 21.03 14.51
N TRP A 238 -9.98 20.29 13.60
CA TRP A 238 -10.43 18.95 13.23
C TRP A 238 -10.37 18.00 14.43
N THR A 239 -11.51 17.40 14.76
CA THR A 239 -11.67 16.40 15.82
C THR A 239 -11.73 15.03 15.15
N THR A 240 -10.86 14.10 15.55
CA THR A 240 -10.79 12.76 14.95
C THR A 240 -11.91 11.86 15.49
N VAL A 241 -12.48 11.04 14.62
CA VAL A 241 -13.50 10.06 15.00
C VAL A 241 -12.84 8.76 15.42
N ASP A 242 -13.03 8.35 16.67
CA ASP A 242 -12.50 7.10 17.21
C ASP A 242 -13.50 5.94 17.06
N TYR A 243 -13.27 5.10 16.04
CA TYR A 243 -14.08 3.91 15.78
C TYR A 243 -13.78 2.72 16.72
N SER A 244 -12.89 2.86 17.70
CA SER A 244 -12.73 1.85 18.76
C SER A 244 -13.90 1.83 19.75
N LYS A 245 -14.68 2.91 19.81
CA LYS A 245 -15.91 3.06 20.59
C LYS A 245 -17.14 3.08 19.66
N GLU A 246 -18.33 2.92 20.24
CA GLU A 246 -19.58 3.10 19.49
C GLU A 246 -19.74 4.57 19.11
N VAL A 247 -19.81 4.85 17.80
CA VAL A 247 -19.94 6.21 17.26
C VAL A 247 -21.42 6.55 17.07
N PRO A 248 -21.97 7.58 17.74
CA PRO A 248 -23.32 8.06 17.47
C PRO A 248 -23.39 8.80 16.14
N TYR A 249 -24.42 8.51 15.34
CA TYR A 249 -24.73 9.20 14.09
C TYR A 249 -25.90 10.15 14.27
N SER A 250 -25.89 11.29 13.58
CA SER A 250 -26.96 12.28 13.64
C SER A 250 -28.25 11.84 12.92
N SER A 251 -28.14 10.87 12.00
CA SER A 251 -29.22 10.33 11.18
C SER A 251 -28.96 8.85 10.87
N LEU A 252 -30.02 8.07 10.63
CA LEU A 252 -29.91 6.70 10.11
C LEU A 252 -29.71 6.67 8.58
N LEU A 253 -29.97 7.79 7.90
CA LEU A 253 -29.70 7.98 6.47
C LEU A 253 -28.39 8.76 6.29
N GLY A 254 -27.64 8.41 5.26
CA GLY A 254 -26.37 9.04 4.92
C GLY A 254 -26.49 10.02 3.77
N ILE A 255 -25.46 10.82 3.56
CA ILE A 255 -25.36 11.79 2.46
C ILE A 255 -24.90 11.04 1.19
N PRO A 256 -25.67 11.13 0.08
CA PRO A 256 -25.28 10.50 -1.17
C PRO A 256 -24.09 11.22 -1.80
N VAL A 257 -23.11 10.43 -2.25
CA VAL A 257 -21.88 10.92 -2.86
C VAL A 257 -21.60 10.15 -4.15
N ALA A 258 -21.48 10.88 -5.26
CA ALA A 258 -21.15 10.37 -6.58
C ALA A 258 -19.66 10.61 -6.92
N GLY A 259 -19.09 9.72 -7.74
CA GLY A 259 -17.71 9.80 -8.19
C GLY A 259 -16.68 9.12 -7.28
N ILE A 260 -17.12 8.34 -6.28
CA ILE A 260 -16.22 7.51 -5.47
C ILE A 260 -15.71 6.36 -6.37
N PRO A 261 -14.38 6.16 -6.47
CA PRO A 261 -13.81 5.10 -7.29
C PRO A 261 -14.16 3.71 -6.75
N ASP A 262 -14.27 2.72 -7.64
CA ASP A 262 -14.53 1.33 -7.26
C ASP A 262 -13.30 0.67 -6.60
N ASP A 263 -12.10 1.15 -6.92
CA ASP A 263 -10.83 0.63 -6.45
C ASP A 263 -9.92 1.73 -5.87
N GLY A 264 -9.16 1.35 -4.84
CA GLY A 264 -8.20 2.24 -4.17
C GLY A 264 -8.80 3.00 -2.99
N ASN A 265 -7.94 3.77 -2.33
CA ASN A 265 -8.33 4.62 -1.21
C ASN A 265 -8.62 6.02 -1.72
N SER A 266 -9.71 6.63 -1.26
CA SER A 266 -10.05 8.01 -1.59
C SER A 266 -10.32 8.82 -0.33
N SER A 267 -9.88 10.08 -0.34
CA SER A 267 -10.11 11.00 0.77
C SER A 267 -10.61 12.34 0.24
N PHE A 268 -11.68 12.86 0.81
CA PHE A 268 -12.35 14.09 0.40
C PHE A 268 -13.12 14.73 1.55
N GLN A 269 -13.55 15.98 1.38
CA GLN A 269 -14.36 16.70 2.37
C GLN A 269 -15.81 16.78 1.91
N ILE A 270 -16.74 16.67 2.84
CA ILE A 270 -18.16 16.93 2.61
C ILE A 270 -18.66 17.93 3.63
N LEU A 271 -19.54 18.81 3.16
CA LEU A 271 -20.25 19.77 3.99
C LEU A 271 -21.66 19.23 4.23
N SER A 272 -22.13 19.28 5.47
CA SER A 272 -23.42 18.73 5.85
C SER A 272 -24.09 19.51 6.96
N ARG A 273 -25.41 19.37 7.06
CA ARG A 273 -26.25 19.96 8.10
C ARG A 273 -27.08 18.87 8.75
N TYR A 274 -27.22 18.93 10.07
CA TYR A 274 -28.20 18.16 10.83
C TYR A 274 -28.82 19.04 11.93
N TRP A 275 -29.96 18.62 12.43
CA TRP A 275 -30.64 19.25 13.57
C TRP A 275 -30.19 18.60 14.86
N THR A 276 -30.00 19.42 15.88
CA THR A 276 -29.83 19.01 17.26
C THR A 276 -31.17 19.14 17.97
N VAL A 277 -31.52 18.15 18.79
CA VAL A 277 -32.78 18.15 19.56
C VAL A 277 -32.45 18.13 21.05
N ASN A 278 -33.04 19.05 21.80
CA ASN A 278 -32.91 19.08 23.25
C ASN A 278 -34.29 19.16 23.91
N CYS A 279 -34.71 18.07 24.54
CA CYS A 279 -35.94 17.99 25.33
C CYS A 279 -35.62 18.23 26.81
N SER A 280 -35.82 19.48 27.26
CA SER A 280 -35.42 19.93 28.59
C SER A 280 -36.31 19.40 29.71
N ASN A 281 -37.57 19.10 29.41
CA ASN A 281 -38.54 18.64 30.39
C ASN A 281 -39.45 17.57 29.78
N LEU A 282 -39.63 16.48 30.52
CA LEU A 282 -40.43 15.33 30.15
C LEU A 282 -41.29 14.91 31.34
N THR A 283 -42.61 15.01 31.18
CA THR A 283 -43.56 14.81 32.27
C THR A 283 -44.63 13.79 31.91
N TYR A 284 -45.06 13.04 32.93
CA TYR A 284 -46.22 12.15 32.84
C TYR A 284 -47.44 12.89 33.38
N ILE A 285 -48.51 12.95 32.58
CA ILE A 285 -49.75 13.66 32.90
C ILE A 285 -50.90 12.67 32.91
N SER A 286 -51.56 12.52 34.06
CA SER A 286 -52.61 11.53 34.28
C SER A 286 -54.05 12.06 34.12
N ASP A 287 -54.22 13.38 34.01
CA ASP A 287 -55.49 14.10 33.97
C ASP A 287 -55.63 14.98 32.71
N PHE A 288 -54.91 14.61 31.64
CA PHE A 288 -54.69 15.45 30.46
C PHE A 288 -55.98 15.90 29.77
N GLY A 289 -56.98 15.02 29.65
CA GLY A 289 -58.28 15.34 29.02
C GLY A 289 -59.15 16.30 29.83
N THR A 290 -58.86 16.48 31.12
CA THR A 290 -59.61 17.36 32.03
C THR A 290 -58.89 18.66 32.37
N ASN A 291 -57.58 18.72 32.12
CA ASN A 291 -56.76 19.87 32.43
C ASN A 291 -56.86 20.93 31.32
N ALA A 292 -57.37 22.11 31.68
CA ALA A 292 -57.63 23.21 30.74
C ALA A 292 -56.38 23.65 29.95
N GLN A 293 -55.18 23.46 30.51
CA GLN A 293 -53.90 23.77 29.85
C GLN A 293 -53.69 22.93 28.57
N TYR A 294 -54.25 21.72 28.51
CA TYR A 294 -54.00 20.75 27.43
C TYR A 294 -55.20 20.55 26.50
N ASN A 295 -56.31 21.28 26.70
CA ASN A 295 -57.54 21.15 25.90
C ASN A 295 -57.30 21.19 24.38
N GLN A 296 -56.41 22.08 23.92
CA GLN A 296 -56.08 22.20 22.50
C GLN A 296 -55.31 20.97 21.99
N SER A 297 -54.28 20.53 22.72
CA SER A 297 -53.48 19.34 22.39
C SER A 297 -54.34 18.08 22.42
N HIS A 298 -55.22 17.94 23.41
CA HIS A 298 -56.19 16.84 23.50
C HIS A 298 -57.16 16.83 22.30
N THR A 299 -57.66 17.98 21.88
CA THR A 299 -58.53 18.09 20.69
C THR A 299 -57.81 17.74 19.40
N LEU A 300 -56.52 18.06 19.29
CA LEU A 300 -55.72 17.74 18.11
C LEU A 300 -55.35 16.26 18.05
N LEU A 301 -54.97 15.67 19.19
CA LEU A 301 -54.61 14.25 19.28
C LEU A 301 -55.82 13.32 19.04
N THR A 302 -57.01 13.71 19.53
CA THR A 302 -58.25 12.97 19.26
C THR A 302 -58.61 12.98 17.77
N LYS A 303 -58.33 14.07 17.05
CA LYS A 303 -58.57 14.20 15.61
C LYS A 303 -57.47 13.60 14.71
N SER A 304 -56.22 13.56 15.17
CA SER A 304 -55.12 12.95 14.41
C SER A 304 -55.36 11.45 14.25
N VAL A 305 -54.74 10.83 13.25
CA VAL A 305 -54.70 9.35 13.12
C VAL A 305 -53.60 8.72 13.98
N SER A 306 -52.64 9.52 14.45
CA SER A 306 -51.55 9.08 15.33
C SER A 306 -51.94 9.09 16.81
N THR A 307 -51.19 8.32 17.61
CA THR A 307 -51.17 8.37 19.08
C THR A 307 -50.16 9.38 19.62
N MET A 308 -49.46 10.09 18.73
CA MET A 308 -48.53 11.18 19.06
C MET A 308 -48.79 12.41 18.19
N ILE A 309 -48.59 13.60 18.75
CA ILE A 309 -48.55 14.86 18.00
C ILE A 309 -47.33 15.67 18.40
N MET A 310 -46.83 16.49 17.47
CA MET A 310 -45.80 17.48 17.73
C MET A 310 -46.32 18.85 17.31
N GLN A 311 -46.29 19.80 18.22
CA GLN A 311 -46.90 21.12 18.05
C GLN A 311 -45.82 22.18 18.17
N SER A 312 -45.59 22.93 17.09
CA SER A 312 -44.68 24.07 17.17
C SER A 312 -45.19 25.13 18.13
N THR A 313 -44.31 25.60 19.01
CA THR A 313 -44.50 26.75 19.89
C THR A 313 -43.68 27.96 19.42
N SER A 314 -42.97 27.81 18.29
CA SER A 314 -42.10 28.82 17.70
C SER A 314 -42.89 29.98 17.12
N THR A 315 -42.35 31.20 17.22
CA THR A 315 -42.91 32.37 16.55
C THR A 315 -42.32 32.52 15.15
N SER A 316 -42.99 33.22 14.23
CA SER A 316 -42.54 33.37 12.83
C SER A 316 -41.21 34.10 12.62
N ARG A 317 -40.53 34.52 13.69
CA ARG A 317 -39.25 35.25 13.68
C ARG A 317 -38.04 34.37 14.03
N ASP A 318 -38.25 33.16 14.54
CA ASP A 318 -37.17 32.24 14.91
C ASP A 318 -36.88 31.31 13.73
N THR A 319 -35.96 31.70 12.86
CA THR A 319 -35.56 30.91 11.68
C THR A 319 -34.37 29.98 11.96
N THR A 320 -33.61 30.26 13.02
CA THR A 320 -32.42 29.48 13.41
C THR A 320 -32.67 28.47 14.53
N HIS A 321 -33.76 28.67 15.28
CA HIS A 321 -34.18 27.83 16.40
C HIS A 321 -35.67 27.55 16.30
N GLY A 322 -36.10 26.34 16.64
CA GLY A 322 -37.52 25.98 16.71
C GLY A 322 -37.83 25.31 18.03
N SER A 323 -38.89 25.73 18.71
CA SER A 323 -39.42 25.03 19.88
C SER A 323 -40.73 24.33 19.53
N PHE A 324 -40.94 23.15 20.11
CA PHE A 324 -42.16 22.37 19.96
C PHE A 324 -42.49 21.54 21.21
N ASN A 325 -43.77 21.22 21.35
CA ASN A 325 -44.27 20.30 22.37
C ASN A 325 -44.57 18.96 21.72
N LEU A 326 -44.07 17.88 22.31
CA LEU A 326 -44.43 16.51 21.95
C LEU A 326 -45.46 15.99 22.95
N THR A 327 -46.55 15.41 22.47
CA THR A 327 -47.55 14.73 23.31
C THR A 327 -47.81 13.34 22.75
N SER A 328 -47.68 12.31 23.57
CA SER A 328 -47.89 10.90 23.19
C SER A 328 -48.74 10.15 24.21
N THR A 329 -49.69 9.35 23.72
CA THR A 329 -50.55 8.49 24.54
C THR A 329 -49.72 7.38 25.18
N SER A 330 -49.72 7.31 26.52
CA SER A 330 -48.85 6.39 27.26
C SER A 330 -49.54 5.09 27.70
N THR A 331 -50.87 5.05 27.68
CA THR A 331 -51.66 3.86 28.06
C THR A 331 -52.96 3.80 27.27
N ILE A 332 -53.67 2.66 27.33
CA ILE A 332 -54.99 2.49 26.73
C ILE A 332 -56.07 3.43 27.32
N ASP A 333 -55.87 3.90 28.56
CA ASP A 333 -56.76 4.87 29.21
C ASP A 333 -56.53 6.27 28.59
N SER A 334 -57.62 6.88 28.10
CA SER A 334 -57.63 8.11 27.29
C SER A 334 -57.15 9.40 27.97
N ASP A 335 -56.65 9.34 29.21
CA ASP A 335 -56.26 10.50 30.02
C ASP A 335 -54.78 10.54 30.42
N ARG A 336 -53.97 9.53 30.04
CA ARG A 336 -52.57 9.38 30.44
C ARG A 336 -51.60 9.60 29.28
N PHE A 337 -50.81 10.68 29.37
CA PHE A 337 -49.94 11.13 28.28
C PHE A 337 -48.53 11.48 28.78
N SER A 338 -47.58 11.31 27.88
CA SER A 338 -46.21 11.81 28.01
C SER A 338 -46.12 13.14 27.28
N VAL A 339 -45.67 14.19 27.98
CA VAL A 339 -45.49 15.53 27.42
C VAL A 339 -44.03 15.93 27.51
N ALA A 340 -43.44 16.31 26.38
CA ALA A 340 -42.06 16.81 26.32
C ALA A 340 -42.01 18.21 25.72
N TYR A 341 -41.13 19.05 26.24
CA TYR A 341 -40.83 20.38 25.72
C TYR A 341 -39.44 20.36 25.11
N CYS A 342 -39.34 20.57 23.79
CA CYS A 342 -38.11 20.36 23.05
C CYS A 342 -37.75 21.56 22.17
N ASP A 343 -36.44 21.77 22.02
CA ASP A 343 -35.85 22.78 21.14
C ASP A 343 -35.06 22.10 20.00
N LEU A 344 -35.10 22.73 18.83
CA LEU A 344 -34.41 22.38 17.59
C LEU A 344 -33.41 23.47 17.26
N ALA A 345 -32.19 23.09 16.94
CA ALA A 345 -31.19 24.00 16.37
C ALA A 345 -30.39 23.27 15.30
N TYR A 346 -30.08 23.90 14.18
CA TYR A 346 -29.25 23.27 13.15
C TYR A 346 -27.76 23.41 13.48
N GLN A 347 -26.97 22.44 13.02
CA GLN A 347 -25.52 22.45 13.11
C GLN A 347 -24.89 22.08 11.77
N ASP A 348 -24.04 22.96 11.25
CA ASP A 348 -23.27 22.73 10.03
C ASP A 348 -21.89 22.19 10.37
N VAL A 349 -21.51 21.10 9.71
CA VAL A 349 -20.23 20.43 9.95
C VAL A 349 -19.51 20.13 8.65
N ASP A 350 -18.20 20.38 8.66
CA ASP A 350 -17.27 19.87 7.66
C ASP A 350 -16.78 18.50 8.13
N SER A 351 -16.93 17.50 7.28
CA SER A 351 -16.52 16.12 7.54
C SER A 351 -15.45 15.69 6.55
N MET A 352 -14.32 15.23 7.06
CA MET A 352 -13.30 14.55 6.26
C MET A 352 -13.66 13.08 6.13
N VAL A 353 -13.85 12.61 4.91
CA VAL A 353 -14.21 11.23 4.59
C VAL A 353 -12.99 10.50 4.06
N ASN A 354 -12.84 9.25 4.51
CA ASN A 354 -11.93 8.30 3.89
C ASN A 354 -12.70 7.05 3.46
N CYS A 355 -12.48 6.64 2.21
CA CYS A 355 -13.08 5.45 1.64
C CYS A 355 -12.00 4.47 1.23
N GLN A 356 -12.21 3.20 1.58
CA GLN A 356 -11.50 2.08 0.98
C GLN A 356 -12.43 1.46 -0.07
N SER A 357 -12.14 1.70 -1.34
CA SER A 357 -13.10 1.48 -2.44
C SER A 357 -14.41 2.22 -2.14
N ARG A 358 -15.54 1.50 -2.02
CA ARG A 358 -16.86 2.06 -1.69
C ARG A 358 -17.21 2.01 -0.19
N SER A 359 -16.33 1.46 0.65
CA SER A 359 -16.53 1.43 2.10
C SER A 359 -16.01 2.74 2.70
N CYS A 360 -16.92 3.65 3.03
CA CYS A 360 -16.60 5.02 3.42
C CYS A 360 -16.90 5.28 4.90
N SER A 361 -16.10 6.14 5.51
CA SER A 361 -16.27 6.56 6.89
C SER A 361 -15.75 7.98 7.10
N VAL A 362 -16.37 8.71 8.02
CA VAL A 362 -15.89 10.04 8.43
C VAL A 362 -14.73 9.86 9.41
N ILE A 363 -13.54 10.37 9.08
CA ILE A 363 -12.33 10.23 9.91
C ILE A 363 -12.07 11.42 10.82
N ALA A 364 -12.57 12.61 10.44
CA ALA A 364 -12.45 13.80 11.25
C ALA A 364 -13.57 14.81 10.93
N MET A 365 -13.94 15.62 11.91
CA MET A 365 -15.02 16.61 11.79
C MET A 365 -14.67 17.94 12.46
N LYS A 366 -15.30 19.02 12.02
CA LYS A 366 -15.29 20.32 12.69
C LYS A 366 -16.57 21.09 12.39
N ASN A 367 -16.86 22.13 13.17
CA ASN A 367 -17.89 23.10 12.80
C ASN A 367 -17.54 23.74 11.45
N ALA A 368 -18.53 23.86 10.56
CA ALA A 368 -18.34 24.50 9.27
C ALA A 368 -18.01 25.99 9.45
N THR A 369 -17.01 26.48 8.70
CA THR A 369 -16.60 27.89 8.74
C THR A 369 -17.32 28.75 7.69
N THR A 370 -17.89 28.11 6.68
CA THR A 370 -18.65 28.73 5.60
C THR A 370 -20.11 28.83 6.00
N ALA A 371 -20.67 30.04 5.97
CA ALA A 371 -22.11 30.28 6.06
C ALA A 371 -22.76 29.76 4.76
N ALA A 372 -23.05 28.46 4.71
CA ALA A 372 -23.45 27.77 3.49
C ALA A 372 -24.86 28.19 3.00
N SER A 373 -25.75 28.61 3.92
CA SER A 373 -26.99 29.30 3.57
C SER A 373 -27.35 30.30 4.68
N THR A 374 -27.91 31.46 4.32
CA THR A 374 -28.32 32.48 5.31
C THR A 374 -29.49 32.05 6.18
N GLU A 375 -30.25 31.01 5.79
CA GLU A 375 -31.36 30.47 6.58
C GLU A 375 -31.44 28.93 6.42
N PRO A 376 -31.78 28.15 7.47
CA PRO A 376 -31.73 26.69 7.48
C PRO A 376 -33.01 25.98 7.03
N MET A 377 -34.18 26.53 7.31
CA MET A 377 -35.48 26.14 6.76
C MET A 377 -36.46 27.31 6.87
N SER A 378 -37.38 27.43 5.91
CA SER A 378 -38.58 28.25 6.10
C SER A 378 -39.43 27.68 7.23
N VAL A 379 -40.17 28.55 7.94
CA VAL A 379 -41.10 28.14 9.01
C VAL A 379 -42.11 27.09 8.49
N VAL A 380 -42.51 27.17 7.22
CA VAL A 380 -43.51 26.26 6.64
C VAL A 380 -43.03 24.80 6.56
N PRO A 381 -41.89 24.47 5.91
CA PRO A 381 -41.29 23.14 5.97
C PRO A 381 -41.10 22.59 7.38
N MET A 382 -40.67 23.42 8.33
CA MET A 382 -40.54 22.99 9.73
C MET A 382 -41.89 22.60 10.33
N LEU A 383 -42.92 23.43 10.17
CA LEU A 383 -44.28 23.13 10.65
C LEU A 383 -44.85 21.85 10.02
N ASN A 384 -44.69 21.71 8.70
CA ASN A 384 -45.13 20.51 7.99
C ASN A 384 -44.37 19.26 8.46
N THR A 385 -43.07 19.38 8.71
CA THR A 385 -42.25 18.29 9.26
C THR A 385 -42.78 17.84 10.63
N LEU A 386 -43.03 18.79 11.55
CA LEU A 386 -43.56 18.48 12.88
C LEU A 386 -44.95 17.85 12.83
N ASN A 387 -45.83 18.31 11.95
CA ASN A 387 -47.18 17.75 11.80
C ASN A 387 -47.15 16.34 11.16
N THR A 388 -46.25 16.11 10.20
CA THR A 388 -46.25 14.89 9.37
C THR A 388 -45.44 13.75 10.00
N LEU A 389 -44.36 14.05 10.72
CA LEU A 389 -43.49 13.04 11.35
C LEU A 389 -44.26 12.03 12.23
N PRO A 390 -45.18 12.45 13.14
CA PRO A 390 -45.97 11.52 13.94
C PRO A 390 -46.91 10.63 13.13
N GLU A 391 -47.24 11.02 11.89
CA GLU A 391 -48.20 10.32 11.03
C GLU A 391 -47.50 9.41 9.99
N THR A 392 -46.18 9.51 9.86
CA THR A 392 -45.44 8.86 8.78
C THR A 392 -45.36 7.34 8.93
N THR A 393 -45.33 6.84 10.17
CA THR A 393 -45.19 5.40 10.47
C THR A 393 -46.50 4.76 10.92
N ILE A 394 -47.63 5.31 10.52
CA ILE A 394 -48.97 4.83 10.89
C ILE A 394 -49.26 3.49 10.22
N GLY A 395 -49.68 2.51 11.03
CA GLY A 395 -50.13 1.20 10.56
C GLY A 395 -51.65 1.14 10.37
N TYR A 396 -52.14 -0.01 9.91
CA TYR A 396 -53.58 -0.25 9.71
C TYR A 396 -54.41 -0.07 11.00
N LEU A 397 -53.89 -0.49 12.15
CA LEU A 397 -54.59 -0.42 13.45
C LEU A 397 -54.80 1.02 13.93
N HIS A 398 -53.90 1.95 13.59
CA HIS A 398 -54.04 3.37 13.92
C HIS A 398 -55.20 4.04 13.18
N HIS A 399 -55.45 3.64 11.93
CA HIS A 399 -56.61 4.11 11.18
C HIS A 399 -57.95 3.57 11.71
N ALA A 400 -57.93 2.43 12.42
CA ALA A 400 -59.12 1.76 12.90
C ALA A 400 -59.46 2.06 14.38
N SER A 401 -58.47 1.95 15.27
CA SER A 401 -58.71 1.90 16.73
C SER A 401 -57.67 2.59 17.62
N LYS A 402 -56.48 2.95 17.11
CA LYS A 402 -55.37 3.56 17.90
C LYS A 402 -54.99 2.74 19.16
N GLU A 403 -55.08 1.42 19.08
CA GLU A 403 -54.87 0.49 20.20
C GLU A 403 -53.39 0.29 20.59
N GLU A 404 -52.46 0.92 19.87
CA GLU A 404 -51.02 0.83 20.14
C GLU A 404 -50.29 2.13 19.79
N SER A 405 -49.06 2.29 20.29
CA SER A 405 -48.18 3.37 19.87
C SER A 405 -47.62 3.12 18.46
N THR A 406 -47.39 4.20 17.71
CA THR A 406 -46.78 4.14 16.37
C THR A 406 -45.36 3.53 16.41
N LEU A 407 -44.87 3.03 15.28
CA LEU A 407 -43.48 2.55 15.18
C LEU A 407 -42.47 3.62 15.62
N LEU A 408 -42.69 4.89 15.28
CA LEU A 408 -41.86 5.99 15.74
C LEU A 408 -41.83 6.10 17.26
N GLU A 409 -42.99 6.10 17.93
CA GLU A 409 -43.07 6.14 19.39
C GLU A 409 -42.37 4.93 20.05
N GLN A 410 -42.57 3.73 19.51
CA GLN A 410 -41.90 2.53 19.99
C GLN A 410 -40.38 2.61 19.81
N TRP A 411 -39.92 3.16 18.67
CA TRP A 411 -38.50 3.36 18.39
C TRP A 411 -37.89 4.43 19.30
N LEU A 412 -38.60 5.53 19.57
CA LEU A 412 -38.18 6.55 20.53
C LEU A 412 -38.05 5.98 21.95
N ALA A 413 -38.95 5.08 22.35
CA ALA A 413 -38.88 4.38 23.63
C ALA A 413 -37.72 3.38 23.70
N ASN A 414 -37.53 2.58 22.65
CA ASN A 414 -36.44 1.62 22.59
C ASN A 414 -36.04 1.31 21.13
N PRO A 415 -34.94 1.92 20.64
CA PRO A 415 -34.42 1.66 19.29
C PRO A 415 -33.95 0.22 19.05
N THR A 416 -33.79 -0.58 20.11
CA THR A 416 -33.31 -1.96 20.07
C THR A 416 -34.42 -3.01 20.19
N ALA A 417 -35.68 -2.58 20.31
CA ALA A 417 -36.82 -3.49 20.37
C ALA A 417 -36.99 -4.29 19.07
N ASP A 418 -37.71 -5.42 19.14
CA ASP A 418 -38.04 -6.24 17.97
C ASP A 418 -39.21 -5.67 17.14
N PHE A 419 -39.95 -4.69 17.69
CA PHE A 419 -41.12 -4.06 17.10
C PHE A 419 -42.21 -5.06 16.66
N VAL A 420 -42.37 -6.14 17.43
CA VAL A 420 -43.37 -7.20 17.19
C VAL A 420 -44.55 -7.11 18.19
N SER A 421 -44.33 -6.54 19.37
CA SER A 421 -45.35 -6.46 20.42
C SER A 421 -46.18 -5.18 20.33
N PHE A 422 -47.50 -5.34 20.27
CA PHE A 422 -48.49 -4.26 20.31
C PHE A 422 -48.59 -3.69 21.73
N GLN A 423 -47.92 -2.56 22.00
CA GLN A 423 -47.93 -1.90 23.32
C GLN A 423 -47.89 -0.37 23.19
N TYR A 424 -48.40 0.32 24.21
CA TYR A 424 -48.20 1.77 24.34
C TYR A 424 -46.79 2.06 24.85
N ALA A 425 -46.12 3.01 24.21
CA ALA A 425 -44.81 3.51 24.59
C ALA A 425 -44.98 4.63 25.62
N ASN A 426 -44.61 4.37 26.87
CA ASN A 426 -44.55 5.42 27.88
C ASN A 426 -43.23 6.21 27.74
N LEU A 427 -43.23 7.24 26.89
CA LEU A 427 -42.04 8.07 26.65
C LEU A 427 -41.55 8.76 27.93
N SER A 428 -42.44 9.14 28.84
CA SER A 428 -42.09 9.80 30.10
C SER A 428 -41.29 8.95 31.08
N ALA A 429 -41.19 7.65 30.85
CA ALA A 429 -40.34 6.75 31.64
C ALA A 429 -38.85 6.85 31.24
N LEU A 430 -38.53 7.50 30.12
CA LEU A 430 -37.16 7.70 29.65
C LEU A 430 -36.49 8.86 30.39
N ASP A 431 -35.15 8.83 30.42
CA ASP A 431 -34.38 10.03 30.73
C ASP A 431 -34.55 11.07 29.61
N PRO A 432 -34.71 12.38 29.91
CA PRO A 432 -34.87 13.41 28.90
C PRO A 432 -33.72 13.45 27.88
N GLY A 433 -32.48 13.11 28.28
CA GLY A 433 -31.34 13.03 27.37
C GLY A 433 -31.44 11.87 26.39
N ILE A 434 -31.98 10.73 26.81
CA ILE A 434 -32.22 9.58 25.92
C ILE A 434 -33.31 9.91 24.90
N LEU A 435 -34.42 10.52 25.34
CA LEU A 435 -35.48 10.97 24.44
C LEU A 435 -34.95 12.00 23.44
N SER A 436 -34.15 12.96 23.91
CA SER A 436 -33.52 13.99 23.07
C SER A 436 -32.67 13.36 21.97
N ARG A 437 -31.77 12.43 22.33
CA ARG A 437 -30.90 11.73 21.38
C ARG A 437 -31.68 10.88 20.38
N ASN A 438 -32.67 10.11 20.84
CA ASN A 438 -33.49 9.30 19.94
C ASN A 438 -34.30 10.20 19.00
N LEU A 439 -34.93 11.25 19.52
CA LEU A 439 -35.71 12.19 18.72
C LEU A 439 -34.84 12.96 17.72
N GLU A 440 -33.60 13.30 18.08
CA GLU A 440 -32.63 13.88 17.15
C GLU A 440 -32.39 12.98 15.94
N VAL A 441 -32.06 11.71 16.19
CA VAL A 441 -31.81 10.74 15.13
C VAL A 441 -33.07 10.53 14.28
N ALA A 442 -34.23 10.35 14.90
CA ALA A 442 -35.48 10.14 14.19
C ALA A 442 -35.89 11.36 13.35
N TYR A 443 -35.78 12.57 13.92
CA TYR A 443 -36.11 13.82 13.23
C TYR A 443 -35.19 14.06 12.04
N ASN A 444 -33.88 13.91 12.20
CA ASN A 444 -32.93 14.04 11.08
C ASN A 444 -33.13 12.98 10.01
N THR A 445 -33.39 11.73 10.41
CA THR A 445 -33.67 10.65 9.46
C THR A 445 -34.92 10.96 8.64
N PHE A 446 -35.98 11.44 9.29
CA PHE A 446 -37.20 11.85 8.60
C PHE A 446 -36.94 13.05 7.71
N TRP A 447 -36.39 14.14 8.25
CA TRP A 447 -36.09 15.37 7.51
C TRP A 447 -35.29 15.07 6.25
N GLN A 448 -34.24 14.25 6.36
CA GLN A 448 -33.41 13.84 5.23
C GLN A 448 -34.19 13.02 4.19
N SER A 449 -35.14 12.18 4.60
CA SER A 449 -35.97 11.41 3.66
C SER A 449 -36.91 12.29 2.82
N THR A 450 -37.16 13.54 3.23
CA THR A 450 -38.13 14.44 2.57
C THR A 450 -37.59 15.20 1.37
N TYR A 451 -36.28 15.17 1.11
CA TYR A 451 -35.64 15.91 0.02
C TYR A 451 -34.65 15.03 -0.76
N GLY A 452 -34.40 15.38 -2.02
CA GLY A 452 -33.41 14.67 -2.85
C GLY A 452 -33.67 13.16 -2.97
N ALA A 453 -34.94 12.75 -2.91
CA ALA A 453 -35.31 11.34 -2.80
C ALA A 453 -34.80 10.47 -3.97
N ALA A 454 -34.71 11.04 -5.18
CA ALA A 454 -34.14 10.39 -6.35
C ALA A 454 -32.66 9.98 -6.18
N TYR A 455 -31.95 10.56 -5.19
CA TYR A 455 -30.52 10.34 -4.96
C TYR A 455 -30.24 9.51 -3.69
N LEU A 456 -31.19 9.44 -2.75
CA LEU A 456 -30.99 8.75 -1.46
C LEU A 456 -30.96 7.23 -1.62
N THR A 457 -31.77 6.65 -2.50
CA THR A 457 -31.90 5.20 -2.62
C THR A 457 -30.82 4.54 -3.48
N GLY A 458 -29.75 5.27 -3.81
CA GLY A 458 -28.61 4.79 -4.59
C GLY A 458 -28.79 4.92 -6.11
N ASN A 459 -28.02 4.14 -6.87
CA ASN A 459 -27.96 4.19 -8.34
C ASN A 459 -27.54 5.57 -8.92
N LEU A 460 -26.64 6.25 -8.21
CA LEU A 460 -26.03 7.49 -8.67
C LEU A 460 -25.26 7.25 -9.98
N SER A 461 -25.53 8.08 -11.00
CA SER A 461 -24.79 8.09 -12.26
C SER A 461 -23.29 8.30 -12.04
N SER A 462 -22.48 7.56 -12.80
CA SER A 462 -21.03 7.77 -12.88
C SER A 462 -20.66 9.02 -13.69
N ASP A 463 -21.59 9.53 -14.51
CA ASP A 463 -21.41 10.77 -15.24
C ASP A 463 -21.70 11.97 -14.32
N LEU A 464 -20.63 12.62 -13.86
CA LEU A 464 -20.73 13.74 -12.92
C LEU A 464 -21.43 14.97 -13.50
N SER A 465 -21.51 15.09 -14.83
CA SER A 465 -22.22 16.22 -15.47
C SER A 465 -23.72 16.20 -15.20
N THR A 466 -24.28 15.04 -14.85
CA THR A 466 -25.69 14.90 -14.46
C THR A 466 -26.05 15.65 -13.17
N TYR A 467 -25.05 15.99 -12.35
CA TYR A 467 -25.24 16.75 -11.10
C TYR A 467 -24.91 18.24 -11.25
N ASP A 468 -24.53 18.67 -12.44
CA ASP A 468 -24.26 20.07 -12.76
C ASP A 468 -25.53 20.82 -13.21
N ASN A 469 -26.70 20.17 -13.29
CA ASN A 469 -28.00 20.85 -13.44
C ASN A 469 -29.14 19.90 -13.06
N ILE A 470 -29.57 19.96 -11.81
CA ILE A 470 -30.65 19.14 -11.28
C ILE A 470 -31.93 19.95 -11.33
N THR A 471 -32.88 19.46 -12.11
CA THR A 471 -34.25 19.99 -12.13
C THR A 471 -35.05 19.28 -11.03
N GLY A 472 -35.42 20.00 -9.98
CA GLY A 472 -36.46 19.53 -9.05
C GLY A 472 -37.85 19.69 -9.70
N ASP A 473 -38.80 18.85 -9.31
CA ASP A 473 -40.18 18.92 -9.82
C ASP A 473 -40.92 20.18 -9.33
N SER A 474 -40.35 20.94 -8.39
CA SER A 474 -41.06 21.98 -7.64
C SER A 474 -40.67 23.45 -7.95
N TYR A 475 -39.48 23.75 -8.49
CA TYR A 475 -39.08 25.14 -8.80
C TYR A 475 -38.07 25.27 -9.96
N ASP A 476 -38.22 26.33 -10.78
CA ASP A 476 -37.43 26.68 -11.99
C ASP A 476 -35.96 27.13 -11.74
N LEU A 477 -35.40 26.93 -10.53
CA LEU A 477 -34.02 27.32 -10.23
C LEU A 477 -33.09 26.11 -10.37
N PRO A 478 -31.95 26.26 -11.08
CA PRO A 478 -31.01 25.14 -11.24
C PRO A 478 -30.33 24.82 -9.91
N LEU A 479 -30.47 23.58 -9.46
CA LEU A 479 -29.79 23.03 -8.29
C LEU A 479 -28.52 22.27 -8.73
N TYR A 480 -27.47 22.34 -7.93
CA TYR A 480 -26.16 21.75 -8.24
C TYR A 480 -25.67 20.94 -7.05
N PHE A 481 -25.14 19.73 -7.28
CA PHE A 481 -24.41 19.06 -6.20
C PHE A 481 -23.17 19.85 -5.83
N ASN A 482 -22.84 19.83 -4.54
CA ASN A 482 -21.58 20.39 -4.07
C ASN A 482 -20.41 19.54 -4.58
N SER A 483 -19.29 20.20 -4.84
CA SER A 483 -18.09 19.56 -5.35
C SER A 483 -16.98 19.59 -4.31
N SER A 484 -16.27 18.47 -4.18
CA SER A 484 -15.02 18.41 -3.41
C SER A 484 -13.92 17.80 -4.26
N GLN A 485 -12.70 18.30 -4.06
CA GLN A 485 -11.51 17.62 -4.56
C GLN A 485 -11.27 16.37 -3.70
N ALA A 486 -11.05 15.25 -4.37
CA ALA A 486 -10.73 13.97 -3.77
C ALA A 486 -9.31 13.57 -4.14
N SER A 487 -8.52 13.17 -3.15
CA SER A 487 -7.23 12.52 -3.36
C SER A 487 -7.45 11.02 -3.44
N ILE A 488 -7.08 10.39 -4.55
CA ILE A 488 -7.27 8.96 -4.79
C ILE A 488 -5.90 8.30 -4.90
N VAL A 489 -5.71 7.21 -4.17
CA VAL A 489 -4.53 6.35 -4.21
C VAL A 489 -4.98 4.95 -4.63
N ARG A 490 -4.59 4.53 -5.84
CA ARG A 490 -4.95 3.20 -6.35
C ARG A 490 -3.73 2.36 -6.66
N PHE A 491 -3.92 1.04 -6.64
CA PHE A 491 -2.91 0.09 -7.07
C PHE A 491 -2.80 0.11 -8.61
N ASP A 492 -1.58 0.28 -9.13
CA ASP A 492 -1.28 0.38 -10.57
C ASP A 492 -0.26 -0.69 -10.99
N GLY A 493 -0.44 -1.91 -10.46
CA GLY A 493 0.39 -3.07 -10.75
C GLY A 493 1.69 -3.13 -9.93
N GLN A 494 2.65 -3.91 -10.42
CA GLN A 494 3.96 -4.08 -9.80
C GLN A 494 5.01 -3.17 -10.45
N GLU A 495 5.96 -2.70 -9.65
CA GLU A 495 7.17 -2.01 -10.10
C GLU A 495 8.43 -2.75 -9.67
N TYR A 496 9.46 -2.67 -10.51
CA TYR A 496 10.77 -3.21 -10.20
C TYR A 496 11.58 -2.25 -9.35
N HIS A 497 12.23 -2.78 -8.31
CA HIS A 497 13.15 -2.04 -7.47
C HIS A 497 14.53 -2.70 -7.53
N SER A 498 15.55 -1.96 -7.98
CA SER A 498 16.90 -2.52 -8.11
C SER A 498 17.80 -2.09 -6.95
N ASN A 499 18.48 -3.04 -6.33
CA ASN A 499 19.45 -2.74 -5.30
C ASN A 499 20.82 -2.37 -5.91
N LYS A 500 21.06 -1.06 -6.02
CA LYS A 500 22.28 -0.51 -6.62
C LYS A 500 23.56 -0.92 -5.88
N ALA A 501 23.49 -1.20 -4.57
CA ALA A 501 24.66 -1.63 -3.81
C ALA A 501 25.13 -3.04 -4.23
N PHE A 502 24.19 -3.99 -4.36
CA PHE A 502 24.53 -5.33 -4.86
C PHE A 502 24.93 -5.30 -6.34
N GLY A 503 24.34 -4.40 -7.14
CA GLY A 503 24.81 -4.10 -8.49
C GLY A 503 26.28 -3.69 -8.52
N ALA A 504 26.68 -2.72 -7.69
CA ALA A 504 28.06 -2.26 -7.60
C ALA A 504 29.02 -3.39 -7.16
N ILE A 505 28.62 -4.21 -6.18
CA ILE A 505 29.41 -5.37 -5.73
C ILE A 505 29.64 -6.34 -6.91
N LEU A 506 28.59 -6.69 -7.65
CA LEU A 506 28.72 -7.62 -8.77
C LEU A 506 29.61 -7.05 -9.89
N PHE A 507 29.51 -5.75 -10.18
CA PHE A 507 30.40 -5.06 -11.12
C PHE A 507 31.86 -5.10 -10.68
N ILE A 508 32.15 -4.80 -9.41
CA ILE A 508 33.52 -4.81 -8.88
C ILE A 508 34.12 -6.22 -8.97
N ILE A 509 33.39 -7.25 -8.55
CA ILE A 509 33.90 -8.62 -8.59
C ILE A 509 34.10 -9.10 -10.03
N SER A 510 33.17 -8.77 -10.93
CA SER A 510 33.31 -9.08 -12.36
C SER A 510 34.54 -8.39 -12.96
N PHE A 511 34.81 -7.14 -12.60
CA PHE A 511 36.02 -6.43 -13.04
C PHE A 511 37.30 -7.07 -12.51
N LEU A 512 37.33 -7.48 -11.24
CA LEU A 512 38.48 -8.19 -10.66
C LEU A 512 38.75 -9.52 -11.37
N LEU A 513 37.71 -10.31 -11.66
CA LEU A 513 37.84 -11.55 -12.43
C LEU A 513 38.36 -11.31 -13.85
N LEU A 514 37.95 -10.21 -14.49
CA LEU A 514 38.50 -9.82 -15.79
C LEU A 514 40.01 -9.53 -15.70
N CYS A 515 40.42 -8.79 -14.67
CA CYS A 515 41.84 -8.53 -14.41
C CYS A 515 42.62 -9.82 -14.14
N GLU A 516 42.09 -10.75 -13.36
CA GLU A 516 42.70 -12.06 -13.10
C GLU A 516 42.86 -12.88 -14.39
N ALA A 517 41.84 -12.88 -15.25
CA ALA A 517 41.88 -13.58 -16.53
C ALA A 517 42.97 -13.01 -17.46
N VAL A 518 43.07 -11.67 -17.58
CA VAL A 518 44.10 -11.00 -18.37
C VAL A 518 45.50 -11.24 -17.77
N ALA A 519 45.63 -11.12 -16.45
CA ALA A 519 46.89 -11.37 -15.76
C ALA A 519 47.35 -12.83 -15.93
N SER A 520 46.43 -13.80 -15.82
CA SER A 520 46.73 -15.21 -16.07
C SER A 520 47.25 -15.42 -17.49
N ALA A 521 46.63 -14.81 -18.50
CA ALA A 521 47.11 -14.89 -19.89
C ALA A 521 48.51 -14.27 -20.07
N ALA A 522 48.75 -13.08 -19.50
CA ALA A 522 50.05 -12.41 -19.57
C ALA A 522 51.17 -13.20 -18.84
N LEU A 523 50.86 -13.74 -17.66
CA LEU A 523 51.79 -14.61 -16.91
C LEU A 523 52.09 -15.88 -17.70
N ARG A 524 51.10 -16.48 -18.36
CA ARG A 524 51.31 -17.68 -19.20
C ARG A 524 52.25 -17.39 -20.38
N ILE A 525 52.17 -16.22 -21.00
CA ILE A 525 53.06 -15.84 -22.12
C ILE A 525 54.52 -15.66 -21.65
N THR A 526 54.71 -15.25 -20.39
CA THR A 526 56.03 -14.95 -19.79
C THR A 526 56.63 -16.10 -18.99
N THR A 527 55.95 -17.25 -18.95
CA THR A 527 56.38 -18.46 -18.21
C THR A 527 56.69 -19.56 -19.22
N LEU A 528 57.93 -20.06 -19.20
CA LEU A 528 58.38 -21.12 -20.09
C LEU A 528 58.16 -22.51 -19.49
N ALA A 529 58.07 -22.59 -18.15
CA ALA A 529 57.88 -23.85 -17.46
C ALA A 529 56.58 -24.55 -17.89
N PRO A 530 56.61 -25.87 -18.16
CA PRO A 530 55.40 -26.64 -18.38
C PRO A 530 54.57 -26.73 -17.10
N ASP A 531 53.27 -26.95 -17.26
CA ASP A 531 52.34 -27.04 -16.13
C ASP A 531 52.41 -28.43 -15.47
N ILE A 532 53.51 -28.67 -14.73
CA ILE A 532 53.79 -29.92 -14.00
C ILE A 532 53.43 -29.84 -12.51
N LEU A 533 52.93 -28.69 -12.06
CA LEU A 533 52.63 -28.42 -10.65
C LEU A 533 51.32 -29.12 -10.24
N GLY A 534 51.44 -30.27 -9.59
CA GLY A 534 50.37 -30.88 -8.79
C GLY A 534 50.38 -30.33 -7.36
N TYR A 535 50.40 -31.21 -6.36
CA TYR A 535 50.79 -30.82 -5.00
C TYR A 535 52.30 -30.61 -4.95
N VAL A 536 52.76 -29.45 -4.49
CA VAL A 536 54.20 -29.12 -4.49
C VAL A 536 54.95 -30.04 -3.54
N SER A 537 54.30 -30.46 -2.44
CA SER A 537 54.81 -31.50 -1.54
C SER A 537 55.20 -32.79 -2.26
N SER A 538 54.46 -33.21 -3.28
CA SER A 538 54.74 -34.43 -4.03
C SER A 538 56.01 -34.29 -4.87
N LEU A 539 56.28 -33.10 -5.41
CA LEU A 539 57.52 -32.79 -6.14
C LEU A 539 58.75 -32.73 -5.24
N THR A 540 58.56 -32.72 -3.91
CA THR A 540 59.65 -32.83 -2.93
C THR A 540 59.89 -34.26 -2.45
N ARG A 541 59.04 -35.21 -2.82
CA ARG A 541 59.16 -36.60 -2.40
C ARG A 541 60.05 -37.33 -3.39
N ASP A 542 61.09 -37.99 -2.88
CA ASP A 542 62.04 -38.78 -3.67
C ASP A 542 62.72 -38.01 -4.83
N ASN A 543 62.84 -36.69 -4.69
CA ASN A 543 63.48 -35.83 -5.67
C ASN A 543 64.98 -35.65 -5.32
N PRO A 544 65.91 -36.18 -6.13
CA PRO A 544 67.35 -36.13 -5.84
C PRO A 544 67.93 -34.72 -5.96
N TYR A 545 67.21 -33.77 -6.54
CA TYR A 545 67.64 -32.39 -6.75
C TYR A 545 67.19 -31.42 -5.64
N LEU A 546 66.66 -31.96 -4.54
CA LEU A 546 66.32 -31.23 -3.32
C LEU A 546 67.17 -31.77 -2.15
N GLU A 547 68.16 -31.00 -1.70
CA GLU A 547 69.07 -31.39 -0.62
C GLU A 547 68.40 -31.46 0.77
N ALA A 548 67.14 -31.02 0.89
CA ALA A 548 66.41 -30.96 2.15
C ALA A 548 65.61 -32.25 2.41
N SER A 549 66.02 -33.02 3.43
CA SER A 549 65.27 -34.20 3.88
C SER A 549 64.18 -33.81 4.89
N ALA A 550 62.92 -34.11 4.57
CA ALA A 550 61.81 -34.15 5.53
C ALA A 550 61.40 -35.60 5.79
N ALA A 551 60.89 -35.89 6.99
CA ALA A 551 60.54 -37.26 7.39
C ALA A 551 59.52 -37.90 6.44
N SER A 552 59.73 -39.18 6.11
CA SER A 552 58.97 -39.90 5.07
C SER A 552 57.53 -40.23 5.47
N HIS A 553 57.23 -40.23 6.77
CA HIS A 553 55.90 -40.47 7.34
C HIS A 553 54.99 -39.23 7.32
N LEU A 554 55.53 -38.04 7.01
CA LEU A 554 54.75 -36.82 6.98
C LEU A 554 53.80 -36.83 5.79
N ASP A 555 52.55 -36.42 6.03
CA ASP A 555 51.59 -36.18 4.97
C ASP A 555 51.99 -34.95 4.11
N GLY A 556 51.40 -34.79 2.92
CA GLY A 556 51.81 -33.77 1.95
C GLY A 556 51.84 -32.35 2.55
N LEU A 557 50.81 -31.96 3.29
CA LEU A 557 50.72 -30.65 3.94
C LEU A 557 51.76 -30.46 5.06
N GLU A 558 51.96 -31.50 5.87
CA GLU A 558 52.95 -31.48 6.95
C GLU A 558 54.38 -31.41 6.40
N ARG A 559 54.64 -32.10 5.29
CA ARG A 559 55.91 -32.04 4.56
C ARG A 559 56.13 -30.66 3.94
N ALA A 560 55.13 -30.09 3.27
CA ALA A 560 55.22 -28.74 2.72
C ALA A 560 55.46 -27.69 3.82
N ARG A 561 54.90 -27.91 5.01
CA ARG A 561 55.15 -27.08 6.18
C ARG A 561 56.57 -27.23 6.73
N ALA A 562 57.07 -28.46 6.86
CA ALA A 562 58.43 -28.72 7.33
C ALA A 562 59.47 -28.06 6.40
N LEU A 563 59.20 -28.07 5.09
CA LEU A 563 60.06 -27.50 4.06
C LEU A 563 59.67 -26.07 3.66
N GLN A 564 58.78 -25.39 4.40
CA GLN A 564 58.15 -24.14 3.94
C GLN A 564 59.14 -23.00 3.65
N ALA A 565 60.26 -22.97 4.37
CA ALA A 565 61.31 -21.95 4.23
C ALA A 565 62.29 -22.24 3.08
N LEU A 566 62.26 -23.47 2.53
CA LEU A 566 63.15 -23.88 1.44
C LEU A 566 62.84 -23.07 0.19
N ARG A 567 63.87 -22.46 -0.40
CA ARG A 567 63.75 -21.76 -1.68
C ARG A 567 63.92 -22.77 -2.81
N VAL A 568 62.92 -22.86 -3.68
CA VAL A 568 62.86 -23.81 -4.79
C VAL A 568 62.64 -23.08 -6.10
N THR A 569 63.21 -23.63 -7.17
CA THR A 569 63.11 -23.09 -8.54
C THR A 569 62.77 -24.23 -9.50
N ILE A 570 61.92 -23.98 -10.48
CA ILE A 570 61.74 -24.87 -11.64
C ILE A 570 62.71 -24.41 -12.72
N GLY A 571 63.61 -25.31 -13.13
CA GLY A 571 64.60 -25.00 -14.14
C GLY A 571 65.29 -26.25 -14.66
N ASP A 572 66.29 -26.01 -15.49
CA ASP A 572 67.09 -27.05 -16.11
C ASP A 572 68.29 -27.40 -15.22
N VAL A 573 68.31 -28.63 -14.71
CA VAL A 573 69.41 -29.16 -13.87
C VAL A 573 70.49 -29.87 -14.68
N ASN A 574 70.24 -30.19 -15.95
CA ASN A 574 71.17 -30.90 -16.82
C ASN A 574 71.67 -29.99 -17.96
N VAL A 575 72.29 -28.88 -17.56
CA VAL A 575 72.66 -27.79 -18.47
C VAL A 575 73.58 -28.25 -19.62
N GLY A 576 74.48 -29.20 -19.36
CA GLY A 576 75.50 -29.66 -20.31
C GLY A 576 75.04 -30.71 -21.33
N SER A 577 73.84 -31.26 -21.21
CA SER A 577 73.30 -32.29 -22.11
C SER A 577 72.51 -31.67 -23.29
N GLU A 578 72.45 -32.36 -24.43
CA GLU A 578 71.61 -31.95 -25.57
C GLU A 578 70.12 -31.90 -25.19
N ILE A 579 69.68 -32.82 -24.33
CA ILE A 579 68.35 -32.86 -23.73
C ILE A 579 68.49 -32.44 -22.26
N GLY A 580 67.87 -31.32 -21.89
CA GLY A 580 67.85 -30.83 -20.51
C GLY A 580 66.80 -31.55 -19.66
N HIS A 581 66.86 -31.40 -18.33
CA HIS A 581 65.89 -32.03 -17.42
C HIS A 581 65.13 -30.99 -16.61
N ILE A 582 63.80 -30.93 -16.75
CA ILE A 582 62.97 -29.97 -16.01
C ILE A 582 62.53 -30.58 -14.68
N THR A 583 62.99 -30.00 -13.59
CA THR A 583 62.59 -30.44 -12.25
C THR A 583 62.49 -29.27 -11.27
N LEU A 584 61.83 -29.52 -10.15
CA LEU A 584 61.85 -28.62 -9.00
C LEU A 584 63.15 -28.86 -8.22
N THR A 585 63.99 -27.85 -8.08
CA THR A 585 65.29 -27.98 -7.40
C THR A 585 65.52 -26.87 -6.40
N ALA A 586 66.35 -27.14 -5.39
CA ALA A 586 66.90 -26.15 -4.47
C ALA A 586 68.39 -25.86 -4.75
N SER A 587 68.98 -26.46 -5.80
CA SER A 587 70.39 -26.32 -6.14
C SER A 587 70.72 -24.96 -6.76
N GLU A 588 71.92 -24.46 -6.49
CA GLU A 588 72.45 -23.23 -7.09
C GLU A 588 72.83 -23.42 -8.57
N ASN A 589 73.07 -24.65 -9.02
CA ASN A 589 73.50 -25.00 -10.38
C ASN A 589 72.34 -25.13 -11.40
N VAL A 590 71.23 -24.40 -11.21
CA VAL A 590 70.07 -24.47 -12.09
C VAL A 590 70.09 -23.35 -13.15
N GLN A 591 69.83 -23.69 -14.42
CA GLN A 591 69.65 -22.69 -15.47
C GLN A 591 68.17 -22.44 -15.74
N ARG A 592 67.79 -21.19 -16.03
CA ARG A 592 66.44 -20.88 -16.51
C ARG A 592 66.15 -21.58 -17.82
N LEU A 593 64.88 -21.95 -18.00
CA LEU A 593 64.42 -22.62 -19.22
C LEU A 593 64.63 -21.74 -20.45
N LYS A 594 64.95 -22.39 -21.57
CA LYS A 594 65.18 -21.76 -22.87
C LYS A 594 64.08 -22.17 -23.83
N LYS A 595 63.51 -21.17 -24.52
CA LYS A 595 62.54 -21.42 -25.57
C LYS A 595 63.20 -22.25 -26.69
N GLN A 596 62.49 -23.26 -27.20
CA GLN A 596 62.95 -24.17 -28.27
C GLN A 596 64.08 -25.15 -27.90
N ARG A 597 64.41 -25.35 -26.61
CA ARG A 597 65.25 -26.46 -26.15
C ARG A 597 64.39 -27.71 -25.88
N LEU A 598 64.93 -28.90 -26.15
CA LEU A 598 64.29 -30.18 -25.79
C LEU A 598 64.57 -30.52 -24.33
N TYR A 599 63.53 -30.99 -23.65
CA TYR A 599 63.55 -31.37 -22.25
C TYR A 599 62.89 -32.74 -22.05
N ASP A 600 63.42 -33.53 -21.12
CA ASP A 600 62.82 -34.80 -20.68
C ASP A 600 62.04 -34.69 -19.35
#